data_AF-A0A3S1MYD4-F1
#
_entry.id   AF-A0A3S1MYD4-F1
#
_cell.length_a   1.000
_cell.length_b   1.000
_cell.length_c   1.000
_cell.angle_alpha   90.00
_cell.angle_beta   90.00
_cell.angle_gamma   90.00
#
_symmetry.space_group_name_H-M   'P 1'
#
loop_
_entity.id
_entity.type
_entity.pdbx_description
1 polymer ?
#
loop_
_entity_poly.entity_id
_entity_poly.type
_entity_poly.pdbx_seq_one_letter_code
_entity_poly.pdbx_strand_id
1 'polypeptide(L)'
;RRMVVTAELVGNVGWISRFVATGLLMLWISGIGFLLVYQVAEPQKLMNPKIWAKVTIVAILSINGLAIHRLVLPFLRQRIGHPLLSGVKGRTKAALIGCGVISAVSWTVPVVLGAAPQLNFVVPCAVILASYALVVVQAFLIATFVLRDTAGSEASPSDLSDSIEEQPMLHAAPAA
;
A
#
# COMPACT_ATOMS: atom_id res chain seq x y z
N ARG A 1 15.99 -11.18 -7.23
CA ARG A 1 16.50 -10.11 -8.14
C ARG A 1 16.44 -8.78 -7.37
N ARG A 2 17.57 -8.23 -6.91
CA ARG A 2 17.57 -6.97 -6.13
C ARG A 2 17.13 -5.83 -7.07
N MET A 3 15.94 -5.28 -6.87
CA MET A 3 15.51 -4.07 -7.57
C MET A 3 16.27 -2.89 -6.97
N VAL A 4 17.36 -2.50 -7.64
CA VAL A 4 18.08 -1.26 -7.37
C VAL A 4 17.19 -0.10 -7.77
N VAL A 5 17.07 0.91 -6.91
CA VAL A 5 16.33 2.14 -7.24
C VAL A 5 17.10 2.90 -8.31
N THR A 6 16.62 2.85 -9.56
CA THR A 6 17.16 3.64 -10.66
C THR A 6 16.55 5.05 -10.66
N ALA A 7 17.27 6.01 -11.24
CA ALA A 7 16.74 7.36 -11.43
C ALA A 7 15.48 7.37 -12.31
N GLU A 8 15.42 6.47 -13.30
CA GLU A 8 14.26 6.25 -14.15
C GLU A 8 13.03 5.80 -13.34
N LEU A 9 13.19 4.85 -12.41
CA LEU A 9 12.09 4.41 -11.54
C LEU A 9 11.53 5.57 -10.71
N VAL A 10 12.41 6.41 -10.16
CA VAL A 10 11.98 7.58 -9.39
C VAL A 10 11.26 8.61 -10.27
N GLY A 11 11.73 8.80 -11.51
CA GLY A 11 11.05 9.62 -12.52
C GLY A 11 9.64 9.09 -12.82
N ASN A 12 9.52 7.79 -13.09
CA ASN A 12 8.24 7.12 -13.37
C ASN A 12 7.29 7.26 -12.19
N VAL A 13 7.73 6.97 -10.96
CA VAL A 13 6.89 7.11 -9.76
C VAL A 13 6.44 8.57 -9.57
N GLY A 14 7.30 9.55 -9.87
CA GLY A 14 6.92 10.96 -9.88
C GLY A 14 5.82 11.29 -10.89
N TRP A 15 5.90 10.74 -12.11
CA TRP A 15 4.88 10.92 -13.13
C TRP A 15 3.55 10.24 -12.75
N ILE A 16 3.58 8.98 -12.30
CA ILE A 16 2.39 8.28 -11.78
C ILE A 16 1.77 9.06 -10.63
N SER A 17 2.55 9.61 -9.71
CA SER A 17 2.01 10.38 -8.58
C SER A 17 1.25 11.63 -9.05
N ARG A 18 1.73 12.31 -10.09
CA ARG A 18 1.03 13.47 -10.67
C ARG A 18 -0.25 13.03 -11.38
N PHE A 19 -0.20 11.93 -12.13
CA PHE A 19 -1.37 11.34 -12.77
C PHE A 19 -2.46 10.97 -11.76
N VAL A 20 -2.08 10.32 -10.66
CA VAL A 20 -2.99 9.97 -9.56
C VAL A 20 -3.58 11.22 -8.91
N ALA A 21 -2.80 12.28 -8.70
CA ALA A 21 -3.30 13.54 -8.16
C ALA A 21 -4.32 14.21 -9.10
N THR A 22 -4.07 14.21 -10.42
CA THR A 22 -5.03 14.69 -11.42
C THR A 22 -6.29 13.85 -11.42
N GLY A 23 -6.18 12.53 -11.39
CA GLY A 23 -7.33 11.62 -11.30
C GLY A 23 -8.16 11.87 -10.04
N LEU A 24 -7.52 12.09 -8.90
CA LEU A 24 -8.18 12.43 -7.64
C LEU A 24 -8.93 13.77 -7.71
N LEU A 25 -8.33 14.79 -8.33
CA LEU A 25 -8.99 16.07 -8.57
C LEU A 25 -10.25 15.89 -9.43
N MET A 26 -10.15 15.12 -10.50
CA MET A 26 -11.27 14.81 -11.41
C MET A 26 -12.38 14.01 -10.70
N LEU A 27 -11.99 13.14 -9.76
CA LEU A 27 -12.92 12.39 -8.93
C LEU A 27 -13.68 13.32 -7.97
N TRP A 28 -13.00 14.29 -7.36
CA TRP A 28 -13.66 15.31 -6.54
C TRP A 28 -14.62 16.19 -7.34
N ILE A 29 -14.20 16.66 -8.52
CA ILE A 29 -15.04 17.47 -9.40
C ILE A 29 -16.30 16.70 -9.79
N SER A 30 -16.16 15.45 -10.23
CA SER A 30 -17.31 14.61 -10.59
C SER A 30 -18.19 14.29 -9.38
N GLY A 31 -17.60 13.96 -8.23
CA GLY A 31 -18.32 13.72 -6.98
C GLY A 31 -19.16 14.91 -6.54
N ILE A 32 -18.56 16.10 -6.43
CA ILE A 32 -19.27 17.33 -6.06
C ILE A 32 -20.34 17.66 -7.10
N GLY A 33 -20.06 17.51 -8.40
CA GLY A 33 -21.04 17.70 -9.46
C GLY A 33 -22.28 16.81 -9.26
N PHE A 34 -22.09 15.53 -8.96
CA PHE A 34 -23.20 14.62 -8.64
C PHE A 34 -23.97 15.05 -7.38
N LEU A 35 -23.29 15.48 -6.32
CA LEU A 35 -23.95 15.98 -5.11
C LEU A 35 -24.82 17.22 -5.42
N LEU A 36 -24.32 18.16 -6.22
CA LEU A 36 -25.06 19.36 -6.62
C LEU A 36 -26.30 19.00 -7.46
N VAL A 37 -26.17 18.07 -8.41
CA VAL A 37 -27.32 17.59 -9.20
C VAL A 37 -28.35 16.93 -8.30
N TYR A 38 -27.94 16.11 -7.32
CA TYR A 38 -28.87 15.49 -6.39
C TYR A 38 -29.54 16.48 -5.44
N GLN A 39 -28.86 17.56 -5.03
CA GLN A 39 -29.49 18.63 -4.24
C GLN A 39 -30.67 19.28 -4.97
N VAL A 40 -30.53 19.52 -6.28
CA VAL A 40 -31.56 20.22 -7.08
C VAL A 40 -32.64 19.27 -7.59
N ALA A 41 -32.26 18.09 -8.08
CA ALA A 41 -33.18 17.18 -8.75
C ALA A 41 -33.87 16.21 -7.79
N GLU A 42 -33.15 15.66 -6.81
CA GLU A 42 -33.63 14.54 -5.98
C GLU A 42 -32.99 14.54 -4.58
N PRO A 43 -33.32 15.50 -3.70
CA PRO A 43 -32.63 15.69 -2.43
C PRO A 43 -32.75 14.47 -1.48
N GLN A 44 -33.79 13.66 -1.65
CA GLN A 44 -33.99 12.41 -0.91
C GLN A 44 -32.84 11.41 -1.15
N LYS A 45 -32.20 11.44 -2.33
CA LYS A 45 -31.03 10.57 -2.62
C LYS A 45 -29.80 10.95 -1.82
N LEU A 46 -29.68 12.20 -1.35
CA LEU A 46 -28.54 12.64 -0.51
C LEU A 46 -28.55 12.01 0.89
N MET A 47 -29.71 11.56 1.35
CA MET A 47 -29.85 10.82 2.59
C MET A 47 -29.39 9.36 2.45
N ASN A 48 -29.04 8.91 1.24
CA ASN A 48 -28.53 7.57 1.01
C ASN A 48 -27.15 7.41 1.69
N PRO A 49 -27.04 6.51 2.69
CA PRO A 49 -25.78 6.30 3.42
C PRO A 49 -24.60 5.92 2.53
N LYS A 50 -24.88 5.36 1.35
CA LYS A 50 -23.90 4.98 0.34
C LYS A 50 -23.13 6.18 -0.25
N ILE A 51 -23.79 7.33 -0.41
CA ILE A 51 -23.14 8.54 -0.95
C ILE A 51 -22.12 9.04 0.07
N TRP A 52 -22.50 9.15 1.33
CA TRP A 52 -21.61 9.55 2.42
C TRP A 52 -20.44 8.59 2.58
N ALA A 53 -20.66 7.28 2.46
CA ALA A 53 -19.57 6.31 2.49
C ALA A 53 -18.57 6.53 1.33
N LYS A 54 -19.05 6.78 0.10
CA LYS A 54 -18.17 7.11 -1.03
C LYS A 54 -17.36 8.37 -0.78
N VAL A 55 -18.00 9.45 -0.32
CA VAL A 55 -17.33 10.72 -0.01
C VAL A 55 -16.25 10.52 1.05
N THR A 56 -16.56 9.78 2.12
CA THR A 56 -15.59 9.47 3.18
C THR A 56 -14.40 8.66 2.65
N ILE A 57 -14.62 7.64 1.82
CA ILE A 57 -13.51 6.85 1.23
C ILE A 57 -12.64 7.73 0.32
N VAL A 58 -13.24 8.62 -0.47
CA VAL A 58 -12.49 9.57 -1.32
C VAL A 58 -11.70 10.57 -0.47
N ALA A 59 -12.24 11.03 0.66
CA ALA A 59 -11.52 11.87 1.60
C ALA A 59 -10.31 11.13 2.21
N ILE A 60 -10.48 9.86 2.62
CA ILE A 60 -9.39 9.01 3.11
C ILE A 60 -8.33 8.83 2.02
N LEU A 61 -8.74 8.57 0.78
CA LEU A 61 -7.85 8.46 -0.37
C LEU A 61 -7.06 9.75 -0.61
N SER A 62 -7.69 10.90 -0.39
CA SER A 62 -7.05 12.21 -0.54
C SER A 62 -5.98 12.45 0.51
N ILE A 63 -6.28 12.14 1.77
CA ILE A 63 -5.32 12.22 2.88
C ILE A 63 -4.14 11.27 2.62
N ASN A 64 -4.43 10.04 2.18
CA ASN A 64 -3.40 9.06 1.85
C ASN A 64 -2.53 9.50 0.66
N GLY A 65 -3.12 10.10 -0.37
CA GLY A 65 -2.39 10.66 -1.51
C GLY A 65 -1.41 11.77 -1.10
N LEU A 66 -1.82 12.64 -0.17
CA LEU A 66 -0.93 13.65 0.41
C LEU A 66 0.21 13.02 1.23
N ALA A 67 -0.09 11.98 2.01
CA ALA A 67 0.91 11.24 2.76
C ALA A 67 1.94 10.58 1.83
N ILE A 68 1.51 9.99 0.71
CA ILE A 68 2.41 9.44 -0.31
C ILE A 68 3.31 10.54 -0.88
N HIS A 69 2.75 11.70 -1.23
CA HIS A 69 3.54 12.76 -1.83
C HIS A 69 4.58 13.33 -0.87
N ARG A 70 4.25 13.44 0.42
CA ARG A 70 5.14 14.00 1.45
C ARG A 70 6.10 13.02 2.08
N LEU A 71 5.78 11.72 2.10
CA LEU A 71 6.59 10.71 2.79
C LEU A 71 7.25 9.74 1.81
N VAL A 72 6.46 9.14 0.91
CA VAL A 72 6.94 8.08 0.01
C VAL A 72 7.89 8.64 -1.06
N LEU A 73 7.49 9.72 -1.73
CA LEU A 73 8.30 10.33 -2.80
C LEU A 73 9.68 10.84 -2.33
N PRO A 74 9.81 11.63 -1.25
CA PRO A 74 11.13 12.06 -0.79
C PRO A 74 11.96 10.89 -0.26
N PHE A 75 11.33 9.90 0.39
CA PHE A 75 12.03 8.70 0.82
C PHE A 75 12.61 7.93 -0.37
N LEU A 76 11.87 7.78 -1.47
CA LEU A 76 12.34 7.10 -2.68
C LEU A 76 13.51 7.87 -3.33
N ARG A 77 13.45 9.19 -3.37
CA ARG A 77 14.51 10.06 -3.89
C ARG A 77 15.80 9.96 -3.09
N GLN A 78 15.72 9.86 -1.76
CA GLN A 78 16.88 9.71 -0.88
C GLN A 78 17.55 8.33 -0.99
N ARG A 79 16.92 7.36 -1.67
CA ARG A 79 17.37 5.96 -1.75
C ARG A 79 17.79 5.54 -3.16
N ILE A 80 17.94 6.50 -4.08
CA ILE A 80 18.49 6.27 -5.42
C ILE A 80 19.87 5.60 -5.29
N GLY A 81 20.06 4.46 -5.96
CA GLY A 81 21.30 3.68 -5.91
C GLY A 81 21.37 2.60 -4.82
N HIS A 82 20.42 2.55 -3.88
CA HIS A 82 20.33 1.47 -2.87
C HIS A 82 19.14 0.54 -3.14
N PRO A 83 19.14 -0.71 -2.62
CA PRO A 83 17.96 -1.56 -2.64
C PRO A 83 16.81 -0.90 -1.85
N LEU A 84 15.60 -0.90 -2.43
CA LEU A 84 14.39 -0.22 -1.89
C LEU A 84 14.13 -0.46 -0.40
N LEU A 85 14.42 -1.67 0.09
CA LEU A 85 14.04 -2.13 1.42
C LEU A 85 15.23 -2.56 2.30
N SER A 86 16.48 -2.53 1.81
CA SER A 86 17.63 -2.99 2.60
C SER A 86 17.97 -1.99 3.71
N GLY A 87 17.98 -2.43 4.97
CA GLY A 87 18.32 -1.57 6.11
C GLY A 87 17.28 -0.49 6.46
N VAL A 88 16.06 -0.60 5.93
CA VAL A 88 14.94 0.29 6.31
C VAL A 88 14.33 -0.19 7.62
N LYS A 89 14.15 0.70 8.59
CA LYS A 89 13.45 0.40 9.85
C LYS A 89 12.07 -0.19 9.55
N GLY A 90 11.70 -1.27 10.24
CA GLY A 90 10.44 -2.01 9.99
C GLY A 90 9.18 -1.13 9.97
N ARG A 91 9.15 -0.07 10.80
CA ARG A 91 8.06 0.93 10.83
C ARG A 91 7.89 1.69 9.52
N THR A 92 8.99 2.08 8.87
CA THR A 92 8.94 2.80 7.58
C THR A 92 8.49 1.86 6.47
N LYS A 93 8.98 0.61 6.45
CA LYS A 93 8.51 -0.42 5.51
C LYS A 93 7.00 -0.65 5.65
N ALA A 94 6.51 -0.80 6.88
CA ALA A 94 5.08 -0.94 7.15
C ALA A 94 4.27 0.29 6.69
N ALA A 95 4.77 1.51 6.92
CA ALA A 95 4.10 2.73 6.45
C ALA A 95 3.99 2.80 4.93
N LEU A 96 5.05 2.44 4.19
CA LEU A 96 5.05 2.39 2.72
C LEU A 96 4.02 1.37 2.20
N ILE A 97 3.99 0.16 2.79
CA ILE A 97 3.02 -0.88 2.44
C ILE A 97 1.60 -0.40 2.75
N GLY A 98 1.37 0.20 3.92
CA GLY A 98 0.07 0.74 4.33
C GLY A 98 -0.44 1.79 3.35
N CYS A 99 0.41 2.74 2.94
CA CYS A 99 0.04 3.76 1.96
C CYS A 99 -0.37 3.14 0.60
N GLY A 100 0.35 2.11 0.16
CA GLY A 100 0.03 1.37 -1.08
C GLY A 100 -1.29 0.62 -0.99
N VAL A 101 -1.50 -0.13 0.10
CA VAL A 101 -2.73 -0.89 0.35
C VAL A 101 -3.94 0.03 0.43
N ILE A 102 -3.87 1.10 1.22
CA ILE A 102 -4.95 2.08 1.35
C ILE A 102 -5.30 2.67 -0.01
N SER A 103 -4.31 3.01 -0.84
CA SER A 103 -4.56 3.51 -2.19
C SER A 103 -5.32 2.49 -3.04
N ALA A 104 -4.82 1.25 -3.13
CA ALA A 104 -5.41 0.23 -4.00
C ALA A 104 -6.86 -0.10 -3.61
N VAL A 105 -7.13 -0.24 -2.30
CA VAL A 105 -8.47 -0.53 -1.79
C VAL A 105 -9.40 0.67 -1.99
N SER A 106 -8.95 1.90 -1.67
CA SER A 106 -9.78 3.10 -1.77
C SER A 106 -10.16 3.47 -3.21
N TRP A 107 -9.37 3.07 -4.21
CA TRP A 107 -9.75 3.24 -5.62
C TRP A 107 -10.83 2.24 -6.05
N THR A 108 -10.77 1.00 -5.55
CA THR A 108 -11.63 -0.09 -6.00
C THR A 108 -13.00 -0.05 -5.33
N VAL A 109 -13.04 0.21 -4.01
CA VAL A 109 -14.28 0.12 -3.22
C VAL A 109 -15.38 1.09 -3.70
N PRO A 110 -15.13 2.38 -3.97
CA PRO A 110 -16.16 3.28 -4.48
C PRO A 110 -16.74 2.86 -5.84
N VAL A 111 -15.92 2.24 -6.71
CA VAL A 111 -16.34 1.72 -8.01
C VAL A 111 -17.28 0.53 -7.82
N VAL A 112 -16.90 -0.43 -6.98
CA VAL A 112 -17.75 -1.59 -6.64
C VAL A 112 -19.06 -1.15 -6.01
N LEU A 113 -19.01 -0.19 -5.08
CA LEU A 113 -20.21 0.42 -4.52
C LEU A 113 -21.05 1.07 -5.62
N GLY A 114 -20.45 1.79 -6.57
CA GLY A 114 -21.15 2.34 -7.73
C GLY A 114 -21.94 1.29 -8.50
N ALA A 115 -21.33 0.14 -8.77
CA ALA A 115 -21.92 -0.95 -9.53
C ALA A 115 -22.99 -1.77 -8.77
N ALA A 116 -23.11 -1.62 -7.45
CA ALA A 116 -24.03 -2.41 -6.62
C ALA A 116 -25.30 -1.62 -6.23
N PRO A 117 -26.36 -1.58 -7.07
CA PRO A 117 -27.61 -0.87 -6.75
C PRO A 117 -28.38 -1.49 -5.59
N GLN A 118 -28.19 -2.78 -5.31
CA GLN A 118 -28.86 -3.54 -4.25
C GLN A 118 -28.56 -3.02 -2.83
N LEU A 119 -27.49 -2.24 -2.66
CA LEU A 119 -27.09 -1.66 -1.37
C LEU A 119 -27.75 -0.30 -1.08
N ASN A 120 -28.51 0.25 -2.03
CA ASN A 120 -29.12 1.58 -1.87
C ASN A 120 -30.20 1.53 -0.77
N PHE A 121 -30.07 2.42 0.23
CA PHE A 121 -30.99 2.56 1.37
C PHE A 121 -31.16 1.34 2.30
N VAL A 122 -30.52 0.21 2.00
CA VAL A 122 -30.58 -1.01 2.83
C VAL A 122 -29.46 -1.05 3.86
N VAL A 123 -28.25 -0.60 3.49
CA VAL A 123 -27.06 -0.78 4.33
C VAL A 123 -26.63 0.54 4.96
N PRO A 124 -26.48 0.60 6.30
CA PRO A 124 -25.96 1.78 6.99
C PRO A 124 -24.54 2.15 6.55
N CYS A 125 -24.23 3.46 6.54
CA CYS A 125 -22.90 3.99 6.20
C CYS A 125 -21.80 3.33 7.04
N ALA A 126 -22.05 3.12 8.33
CA ALA A 126 -21.11 2.50 9.25
C ALA A 126 -20.71 1.08 8.84
N VAL A 127 -21.65 0.27 8.33
CA VAL A 127 -21.38 -1.11 7.91
C VAL A 127 -20.48 -1.12 6.66
N ILE A 128 -20.71 -0.20 5.74
CA ILE A 128 -19.89 -0.01 4.55
C ILE A 128 -18.46 0.43 4.93
N LEU A 129 -18.34 1.38 5.85
CA LEU A 129 -17.03 1.85 6.30
C LEU A 129 -16.29 0.78 7.12
N ALA A 130 -17.01 -0.01 7.92
CA ALA A 130 -16.45 -1.13 8.65
C ALA A 130 -15.96 -2.23 7.70
N SER A 131 -16.71 -2.57 6.65
CA SER A 131 -16.27 -3.54 5.65
C SER A 131 -15.07 -3.03 4.85
N TYR A 132 -15.06 -1.74 4.48
CA TYR A 132 -13.89 -1.09 3.90
C TYR A 132 -12.67 -1.20 4.82
N ALA A 133 -12.80 -0.85 6.10
CA ALA A 133 -11.71 -0.94 7.07
C ALA A 133 -11.20 -2.38 7.23
N LEU A 134 -12.12 -3.35 7.28
CA LEU A 134 -11.78 -4.77 7.35
C LEU A 134 -10.96 -5.23 6.12
N VAL A 135 -11.35 -4.81 4.92
CA VAL A 135 -10.60 -5.12 3.68
C VAL A 135 -9.22 -4.48 3.69
N VAL A 136 -9.10 -3.23 4.15
CA VAL A 136 -7.79 -2.55 4.28
C VAL A 136 -6.89 -3.31 5.26
N VAL A 137 -7.42 -3.70 6.43
CA VAL A 137 -6.65 -4.45 7.45
C VAL A 137 -6.22 -5.82 6.90
N GLN A 138 -7.12 -6.57 6.27
CA GLN A 138 -6.78 -7.87 5.67
C GLN A 138 -5.68 -7.74 4.60
N ALA A 139 -5.84 -6.80 3.66
CA ALA A 139 -4.85 -6.57 2.62
C ALA A 139 -3.48 -6.14 3.20
N PHE A 140 -3.48 -5.35 4.28
CA PHE A 140 -2.27 -4.97 4.98
C PHE A 140 -1.59 -6.15 5.68
N LEU A 141 -2.35 -7.01 6.35
CA LEU A 141 -1.82 -8.22 6.99
C LEU A 141 -1.23 -9.18 5.95
N ILE A 142 -1.92 -9.41 4.84
CA ILE A 142 -1.43 -10.25 3.75
C ILE A 142 -0.12 -9.68 3.18
N ALA A 143 -0.08 -8.38 2.88
CA ALA A 143 1.11 -7.74 2.33
C ALA A 143 2.30 -7.82 3.31
N THR A 144 2.08 -7.60 4.60
CA THR A 144 3.16 -7.69 5.60
C THR A 144 3.63 -9.12 5.84
N PHE A 145 2.74 -10.10 5.77
CA PHE A 145 3.05 -11.52 5.86
C PHE A 145 3.91 -12.00 4.69
N VAL A 146 3.48 -11.73 3.44
CA VAL A 146 4.24 -12.10 2.22
C VAL A 146 5.66 -11.51 2.23
N LEU A 147 5.81 -10.27 2.72
CA LEU A 147 7.11 -9.60 2.81
C LEU A 147 7.98 -10.06 3.99
N ARG A 148 7.43 -10.82 4.95
CA ARG A 148 8.20 -11.51 6.01
C ARG A 148 8.78 -12.82 5.49
N ASP A 149 7.98 -13.63 4.81
CA ASP A 149 8.41 -14.96 4.32
C ASP A 149 9.54 -14.86 3.28
N THR A 150 9.50 -13.83 2.45
CA THR A 150 10.58 -13.54 1.49
C THR A 150 11.91 -13.20 2.20
N ALA A 151 11.88 -12.61 3.40
CA ALA A 151 13.08 -12.28 4.16
C ALA A 151 13.63 -13.48 4.96
N GLY A 152 12.78 -14.43 5.35
CA GLY A 152 13.20 -15.66 6.04
C GLY A 152 13.90 -16.67 5.12
N SER A 153 13.60 -16.65 3.82
CA SER A 153 14.22 -17.57 2.84
C SER A 153 15.65 -17.19 2.45
N GLU A 154 16.11 -15.96 2.76
CA GLU A 154 17.49 -15.51 2.46
C GLU A 154 18.49 -15.84 3.59
N ALA A 155 18.04 -16.42 4.71
CA ALA A 155 18.88 -16.77 5.86
C ALA A 155 19.14 -18.29 5.97
N SER A 156 19.21 -19.02 4.86
CA SER A 156 19.57 -20.45 4.88
C SER A 156 21.10 -20.61 4.84
N PRO A 157 21.72 -21.12 5.91
CA PRO A 157 23.17 -21.22 6.09
C PRO A 157 23.73 -22.45 5.37
N SER A 158 23.69 -22.48 4.04
CA SER A 158 24.43 -23.47 3.25
C SER A 158 25.94 -23.20 3.21
N ASP A 159 26.42 -22.06 3.75
CA ASP A 159 27.84 -21.74 3.85
C ASP A 159 28.52 -22.32 5.10
N LEU A 160 27.77 -22.96 6.02
CA LEU A 160 28.36 -23.55 7.23
C LEU A 160 28.74 -25.03 7.05
N SER A 161 28.32 -25.69 5.96
CA SER A 161 28.79 -27.04 5.65
C SER A 161 30.21 -27.06 5.09
N ASP A 162 30.66 -25.99 4.42
CA ASP A 162 32.04 -25.87 3.93
C ASP A 162 33.07 -25.65 5.04
N SER A 163 32.63 -25.23 6.24
CA SER A 163 33.53 -25.00 7.38
C SER A 163 33.76 -26.24 8.26
N ILE A 164 33.01 -27.34 8.03
CA ILE A 164 33.18 -28.60 8.78
C ILE A 164 34.17 -29.55 8.08
N GLU A 165 34.47 -29.31 6.80
CA GLU A 165 35.34 -30.19 5.99
C GLU A 165 36.85 -29.88 6.10
N GLU A 166 37.24 -28.70 6.62
CA GLU A 166 38.65 -28.37 6.95
C GLU A 166 39.04 -28.83 8.38
N GLN A 167 39.11 -30.15 8.51
CA GLN A 167 39.88 -30.97 9.46
C GLN A 167 40.65 -30.30 10.64
N PRO A 168 40.36 -30.70 11.90
CA PRO A 168 41.34 -30.84 12.96
C PRO A 168 41.85 -32.29 13.01
N MET A 169 42.95 -32.60 12.32
CA MET A 169 43.75 -33.80 12.61
C MET A 169 45.20 -33.64 12.11
N LEU A 170 46.02 -32.90 12.83
CA LEU A 170 47.47 -33.16 12.83
C LEU A 170 48.13 -32.69 14.14
N HIS A 171 47.77 -33.35 15.24
CA HIS A 171 48.63 -33.41 16.42
C HIS A 171 48.82 -34.89 16.79
N ALA A 172 49.93 -35.46 16.35
CA ALA A 172 50.55 -36.61 16.99
C ALA A 172 52.05 -36.31 17.11
N ALA A 173 52.54 -36.46 18.33
CA ALA A 173 53.73 -35.88 18.96
C ALA A 173 55.09 -36.46 18.52
N PRO A 174 56.23 -35.84 18.95
CA PRO A 174 57.61 -36.23 18.61
C PRO A 174 58.19 -37.26 19.59
N ALA A 175 59.26 -37.98 19.22
CA ALA A 175 60.39 -38.39 20.07
C ALA A 175 61.35 -39.39 19.38
N ALA A 176 62.63 -39.24 19.74
CA ALA A 176 63.83 -40.08 19.50
C ALA A 176 64.56 -39.91 18.17
#